data_AF-A0A2I0AWT6-F1
#
_entry.id   AF-A0A2I0AWT6-F1
#
_cell.length_a   1.000
_cell.length_b   1.000
_cell.length_c   1.000
_cell.angle_alpha   90.00
_cell.angle_beta   90.00
_cell.angle_gamma   90.00
#
_symmetry.space_group_name_H-M   'P 1'
#
loop_
_entity.id
_entity.type
_entity.pdbx_description
1 polymer ?
#
loop_
_entity_poly.entity_id
_entity_poly.type
_entity_poly.pdbx_seq_one_letter_code
_entity_poly.pdbx_strand_id
1 'polypeptide(L)'
;MIRPFEWQSLFLPVLPRKMLDFLDAPVPFIVGIQHKPTDMKLRANNVVRVNVYKNQVKTCSLPQLPRYRELFADLSPVHSRLACESSIAKRHPVYRCSEVQAEAAGSFLGIMKCYMESLCSNLRSHTITNIQANNDKVSLLLKESFIDSFPAKDRPFMKLFVDTQLFSVLSDSRMSSYENEKA
;
A
#
# COMPACT_ATOMS: atom_id res chain seq x y z
N MET A 1 4.72 3.90 4.74
CA MET A 1 3.71 2.85 5.00
C MET A 1 3.66 1.80 3.90
N ILE A 2 3.64 2.17 2.61
CA ILE A 2 3.57 1.19 1.50
C ILE A 2 4.91 0.66 1.00
N ARG A 3 6.05 1.04 1.60
CA ARG A 3 7.37 0.57 1.14
C ARG A 3 7.45 -0.95 1.26
N PRO A 4 8.09 -1.66 0.31
CA PRO A 4 8.95 -1.12 -0.76
C PRO A 4 8.18 -0.67 -2.02
N PHE A 5 6.85 -0.77 -2.04
CA PHE A 5 6.04 -0.27 -3.14
C PHE A 5 6.04 1.25 -3.19
N GLU A 6 5.83 1.77 -4.39
CA GLU A 6 5.77 3.20 -4.68
C GLU A 6 4.49 3.54 -5.41
N TRP A 7 3.79 4.58 -4.97
CA TRP A 7 2.53 5.01 -5.61
C TRP A 7 2.78 5.55 -7.02
N GLN A 8 2.20 4.89 -8.03
CA GLN A 8 2.40 5.21 -9.45
C GLN A 8 1.26 6.00 -10.08
N SER A 9 0.20 6.30 -9.32
CA SER A 9 -1.01 6.90 -9.87
C SER A 9 -1.23 8.33 -9.35
N LEU A 10 -2.41 8.88 -9.61
CA LEU A 10 -2.70 10.27 -9.29
C LEU A 10 -2.62 10.51 -7.77
N PHE A 11 -1.78 11.46 -7.36
CA PHE A 11 -1.67 11.93 -5.99
C PHE A 11 -1.82 13.45 -5.94
N LEU A 12 -2.93 13.93 -5.38
CA LEU A 12 -3.22 15.36 -5.24
C LEU A 12 -3.50 15.66 -3.76
N PRO A 13 -2.47 16.04 -2.97
CA PRO A 13 -2.63 16.31 -1.54
C PRO A 13 -3.75 17.29 -1.22
N VAL A 14 -3.98 18.26 -2.09
CA VAL A 14 -5.10 19.20 -2.03
C VAL A 14 -5.67 19.36 -3.44
N LEU A 15 -6.88 18.86 -3.66
CA LEU A 15 -7.62 18.98 -4.92
C LEU A 15 -8.30 20.35 -5.02
N PRO A 16 -7.99 21.18 -6.03
CA PRO A 16 -8.67 22.45 -6.24
C PRO A 16 -10.18 22.26 -6.44
N ARG A 17 -11.01 23.19 -5.94
CA ARG A 17 -12.48 23.09 -6.05
C ARG A 17 -13.00 22.98 -7.49
N LYS A 18 -12.29 23.60 -8.45
CA LYS A 18 -12.64 23.56 -9.88
C LYS A 18 -12.34 22.20 -10.54
N MET A 19 -11.68 21.29 -9.83
CA MET A 19 -11.22 19.99 -10.31
C MET A 19 -11.94 18.83 -9.60
N LEU A 20 -13.13 19.06 -9.03
CA LEU A 20 -13.88 18.00 -8.34
C LEU A 20 -14.32 16.86 -9.27
N ASP A 21 -14.37 17.09 -10.58
CA ASP A 21 -14.68 16.06 -11.57
C ASP A 21 -13.60 14.96 -11.62
N PHE A 22 -12.39 15.21 -11.12
CA PHE A 22 -11.36 14.16 -10.98
C PHE A 22 -11.75 13.06 -9.97
N LEU A 23 -12.74 13.30 -9.10
CA LEU A 23 -13.25 12.27 -8.21
C LEU A 23 -13.97 11.13 -8.96
N ASP A 24 -14.34 11.35 -10.23
CA ASP A 24 -14.97 10.36 -11.10
C ASP A 24 -13.96 9.66 -12.01
N ALA A 25 -12.66 9.94 -11.84
CA ALA A 25 -11.63 9.34 -12.67
C ALA A 25 -11.64 7.80 -12.52
N PRO A 26 -11.55 7.04 -13.63
CA PRO A 26 -11.59 5.57 -13.60
C PRO A 26 -10.27 4.93 -13.14
N VAL A 27 -9.28 5.75 -12.78
CA VAL A 27 -7.95 5.32 -12.33
C VAL A 27 -7.82 5.42 -10.82
N PRO A 28 -6.93 4.63 -10.18
CA PRO A 28 -6.64 4.79 -8.77
C PRO A 28 -6.16 6.21 -8.45
N PHE A 29 -6.65 6.81 -7.37
CA PHE A 29 -6.17 8.13 -6.95
C PHE A 29 -6.13 8.25 -5.42
N ILE A 30 -5.24 9.13 -4.96
CA ILE A 30 -5.24 9.62 -3.59
C ILE A 30 -5.37 11.13 -3.66
N VAL A 31 -6.49 11.66 -3.18
CA VAL A 31 -6.75 13.10 -3.22
C VAL A 31 -7.21 13.62 -1.86
N GLY A 32 -6.72 14.79 -1.46
CA GLY A 32 -7.21 15.50 -0.29
C GLY A 32 -8.22 16.57 -0.70
N ILE A 33 -9.34 16.63 0.01
CA ILE A 33 -10.39 17.63 -0.21
C ILE A 33 -10.64 18.40 1.07
N GLN A 34 -10.74 19.72 0.97
CA GLN A 34 -11.01 20.57 2.14
C GLN A 34 -12.50 20.54 2.52
N HIS A 35 -13.38 20.55 1.52
CA HIS A 35 -14.82 20.57 1.73
C HIS A 35 -15.48 19.40 1.01
N LYS A 36 -16.40 18.73 1.71
CA LYS A 36 -17.18 17.63 1.14
C LYS A 36 -18.19 18.21 0.12
N PRO A 37 -18.18 17.78 -1.16
CA PRO A 37 -19.23 18.10 -2.11
C PRO A 37 -20.60 17.58 -1.64
N THR A 38 -21.66 18.30 -1.95
CA THR A 38 -23.05 17.92 -1.65
C THR A 38 -23.43 16.57 -2.30
N ASP A 39 -22.97 16.33 -3.53
CA ASP A 39 -23.34 15.17 -4.35
C ASP A 39 -22.45 13.94 -4.14
N MET A 40 -21.51 14.02 -3.19
CA MET A 40 -20.55 12.95 -2.89
C MET A 40 -21.20 11.59 -2.53
N LYS A 41 -22.48 11.59 -2.13
CA LYS A 41 -23.20 10.34 -1.79
C LYS A 41 -23.36 9.41 -3.01
N LEU A 42 -23.45 9.97 -4.22
CA LEU A 42 -23.64 9.22 -5.47
C LEU A 42 -22.32 8.62 -6.01
N ARG A 43 -21.18 9.21 -5.65
CA ARG A 43 -19.84 8.86 -6.16
C ARG A 43 -19.08 7.86 -5.29
N ALA A 44 -19.71 7.33 -4.23
CA ALA A 44 -19.03 6.65 -3.12
C ALA A 44 -18.86 5.14 -3.27
N ASN A 45 -19.41 4.49 -4.30
CA ASN A 45 -19.49 3.01 -4.34
C ASN A 45 -18.11 2.34 -4.43
N ASN A 46 -17.11 3.00 -5.02
CA ASN A 46 -15.77 2.44 -5.25
C ASN A 46 -14.64 3.26 -4.60
N VAL A 47 -14.95 4.19 -3.69
CA VAL A 47 -13.96 5.10 -3.09
C VAL A 47 -13.88 4.87 -1.58
N VAL A 48 -12.65 4.72 -1.07
CA VAL A 48 -12.38 4.78 0.38
C VAL A 48 -12.30 6.24 0.80
N ARG A 49 -13.16 6.64 1.73
CA ARG A 49 -13.21 7.99 2.25
C ARG A 49 -12.75 8.04 3.70
N VAL A 50 -11.71 8.81 3.95
CA VAL A 50 -11.22 9.13 5.29
C VAL A 50 -11.65 10.55 5.68
N ASN A 51 -12.46 10.67 6.73
CA ASN A 51 -12.82 11.93 7.34
C ASN A 51 -11.99 12.13 8.61
N VAL A 52 -10.88 12.86 8.47
CA VAL A 52 -9.94 13.12 9.57
C VAL A 52 -10.61 13.90 10.71
N TYR A 53 -11.45 14.90 10.41
CA TYR A 53 -12.14 15.70 11.42
C TYR A 53 -13.09 14.89 12.29
N LYS A 54 -13.79 13.90 11.70
CA LYS A 54 -14.73 13.04 12.42
C LYS A 54 -14.10 11.73 12.90
N ASN A 55 -12.82 11.50 12.61
CA ASN A 55 -12.14 10.21 12.79
C ASN A 55 -12.98 9.04 12.25
N GLN A 56 -13.48 9.17 11.01
CA GLN A 56 -14.37 8.18 10.39
C GLN A 56 -13.81 7.73 9.05
N VAL A 57 -13.78 6.42 8.84
CA VAL A 57 -13.44 5.81 7.56
C VAL A 57 -14.70 5.17 6.98
N LYS A 58 -15.04 5.51 5.74
CA LYS A 58 -16.04 4.80 4.95
C LYS A 58 -15.31 4.04 3.85
N THR A 59 -15.33 2.73 3.94
CA THR A 59 -14.68 1.84 2.98
C THR A 59 -15.69 1.32 1.97
N CYS A 60 -15.24 1.03 0.75
CA CYS A 60 -15.91 0.09 -0.14
C CYS A 60 -15.57 -1.35 0.29
N SER A 61 -16.03 -2.34 -0.47
CA SER A 61 -15.63 -3.73 -0.26
C SER A 61 -14.15 -3.90 -0.59
N LEU A 62 -13.32 -4.11 0.44
CA LEU A 62 -11.87 -4.32 0.30
C LEU A 62 -11.53 -5.79 0.58
N PRO A 63 -10.57 -6.40 -0.14
CA PRO A 63 -10.08 -7.72 0.18
C PRO A 63 -9.35 -7.72 1.53
N GLN A 64 -9.41 -8.84 2.26
CA GLN A 64 -8.65 -8.98 3.50
C GLN A 64 -7.16 -9.14 3.21
N LEU A 65 -6.34 -8.50 4.03
CA LEU A 65 -4.89 -8.62 3.96
C LEU A 65 -4.44 -10.04 4.38
N PRO A 66 -3.45 -10.64 3.69
CA PRO A 66 -2.82 -11.88 4.11
C PRO A 66 -2.28 -11.74 5.53
N ARG A 67 -2.47 -12.76 6.37
CA ARG A 67 -2.01 -12.75 7.78
C ARG A 67 -2.49 -11.53 8.58
N TYR A 68 -3.69 -11.00 8.28
CA TYR A 68 -4.27 -9.84 8.96
C TYR A 68 -4.17 -9.88 10.49
N ARG A 69 -4.44 -11.04 11.11
CA ARG A 69 -4.41 -11.19 12.58
C ARG A 69 -3.03 -10.96 13.18
N GLU A 70 -1.99 -11.47 12.52
CA GLU A 70 -0.59 -11.30 12.94
C GLU A 70 -0.19 -9.84 12.78
N LEU A 71 -0.45 -9.25 11.62
CA LEU A 71 -0.19 -7.83 11.36
C LEU A 71 -0.90 -6.92 12.38
N PHE A 72 -2.16 -7.21 12.70
CA PHE A 72 -2.92 -6.45 13.68
C PHE A 72 -2.31 -6.57 15.09
N ALA A 73 -1.91 -7.78 15.48
CA ALA A 73 -1.26 -8.01 16.78
C ALA A 73 0.06 -7.24 16.89
N ASP A 74 0.87 -7.21 15.83
CA ASP A 74 2.14 -6.49 15.81
C ASP A 74 1.95 -4.96 15.85
N LEU A 75 0.94 -4.43 15.14
CA LEU A 75 0.68 -3.00 15.09
C LEU A 75 -0.06 -2.46 16.32
N SER A 76 -0.84 -3.30 17.01
CA SER A 76 -1.73 -2.89 18.11
C SER A 76 -1.01 -2.18 19.27
N PRO A 77 0.14 -2.67 19.79
CA PRO A 77 0.88 -1.97 20.85
C PRO A 77 1.37 -0.59 20.40
N VAL A 78 1.88 -0.50 19.17
CA VAL A 78 2.40 0.75 18.60
C VAL A 78 1.29 1.77 18.38
N HIS A 79 0.15 1.31 17.84
CA HIS A 79 -1.06 2.12 17.71
C HIS A 79 -1.54 2.64 19.06
N SER A 80 -1.56 1.78 20.08
CA SER A 80 -2.00 2.17 21.43
C SER A 80 -1.11 3.27 22.02
N ARG A 81 0.21 3.17 21.83
CA ARG A 81 1.18 4.21 22.22
C ARG A 81 0.90 5.53 21.49
N LEU A 82 0.69 5.50 20.17
CA LEU A 82 0.35 6.69 19.39
C LEU A 82 -1.00 7.31 19.81
N ALA A 83 -1.98 6.48 20.17
CA ALA A 83 -3.29 6.93 20.62
C ALA A 83 -3.23 7.67 21.97
N CYS A 84 -2.37 7.25 22.89
CA CYS A 84 -2.14 7.95 24.17
C CYS A 84 -1.56 9.37 23.98
N GLU A 85 -0.72 9.56 22.96
CA GLU A 85 -0.11 10.84 22.61
C GLU A 85 -1.07 11.81 21.89
N SER A 86 -2.29 11.38 21.56
CA SER A 86 -3.27 12.20 20.83
C SER A 86 -3.73 13.46 21.59
N SER A 87 -3.58 13.48 22.91
CA SER A 87 -3.88 14.65 23.75
C SER A 87 -2.87 15.79 23.56
N ILE A 88 -1.60 15.47 23.27
CA ILE A 88 -0.52 16.43 23.01
C ILE A 88 -0.72 17.10 21.65
N ALA A 89 -1.24 16.36 20.66
CA ALA A 89 -1.58 16.90 19.34
C ALA A 89 -2.68 17.98 19.37
N LYS A 90 -3.45 18.10 20.46
CA LYS A 90 -4.41 19.21 20.65
C LYS A 90 -3.76 20.51 21.12
N ARG A 91 -2.55 20.43 21.71
CA ARG A 91 -1.83 21.57 22.32
C ARG A 91 -0.78 22.17 21.39
N HIS A 92 -0.37 21.43 20.36
CA HIS A 92 0.65 21.86 19.41
C HIS A 92 0.15 21.75 17.97
N PRO A 93 0.72 22.53 17.03
CA PRO A 93 0.40 22.38 15.61
C PRO A 93 0.68 20.96 15.11
N VAL A 94 -0.15 20.44 14.21
CA VAL A 94 -0.09 19.05 13.69
C VAL A 94 1.25 18.69 13.05
N TYR A 95 2.03 19.69 12.59
CA TYR A 95 3.37 19.46 12.04
C TYR A 95 4.46 19.24 13.10
N ARG A 96 4.18 19.44 14.39
CA ARG A 96 5.13 19.15 15.48
C ARG A 96 4.95 17.71 15.95
N CYS A 97 6.02 16.92 15.83
CA CYS A 97 6.11 15.55 16.29
C CYS A 97 6.95 15.50 17.57
N SER A 98 6.46 14.85 18.63
CA SER A 98 7.27 14.55 19.81
C SER A 98 8.25 13.40 19.52
N GLU A 99 9.30 13.27 20.34
CA GLU A 99 10.25 12.14 20.22
C GLU A 99 9.53 10.78 20.36
N VAL A 100 8.59 10.69 21.31
CA VAL A 100 7.75 9.51 21.54
C VAL A 100 6.90 9.18 20.29
N GLN A 101 6.30 10.19 19.67
CA GLN A 101 5.52 10.02 18.43
C GLN A 101 6.41 9.60 17.26
N ALA A 102 7.60 10.19 17.13
CA ALA A 102 8.54 9.87 16.06
C ALA A 102 9.04 8.43 16.17
N GLU A 103 9.41 7.99 17.38
CA GLU A 103 9.85 6.61 17.65
C GLU A 103 8.72 5.61 17.37
N ALA A 104 7.51 5.86 17.91
CA ALA A 104 6.37 4.98 17.68
C ALA A 104 5.96 4.92 16.20
N ALA A 105 5.97 6.06 15.49
CA ALA A 105 5.74 6.09 14.05
C ALA A 105 6.84 5.33 13.28
N GLY A 106 8.11 5.44 13.70
CA GLY A 106 9.22 4.67 13.16
C GLY A 106 9.00 3.16 13.29
N SER A 107 8.64 2.69 14.49
CA SER A 107 8.30 1.29 14.75
C SER A 107 7.12 0.81 13.91
N PHE A 108 6.06 1.61 13.81
CA PHE A 108 4.90 1.30 12.97
C PHE A 108 5.31 1.13 11.51
N LEU A 109 6.15 2.04 10.99
CA LEU A 109 6.65 1.99 9.62
C LEU A 109 7.57 0.80 9.38
N GLY A 110 8.38 0.41 10.37
CA GLY A 110 9.23 -0.77 10.33
C GLY A 110 8.41 -2.05 10.18
N ILE A 111 7.40 -2.24 11.04
CA ILE A 111 6.50 -3.40 10.98
C ILE A 111 5.79 -3.46 9.63
N MET A 112 5.20 -2.35 9.18
CA MET A 112 4.54 -2.28 7.88
C MET A 112 5.50 -2.60 6.72
N LYS A 113 6.74 -2.11 6.77
CA LYS A 113 7.74 -2.40 5.74
C LYS A 113 8.07 -3.90 5.71
N CYS A 114 8.39 -4.50 6.85
CA CYS A 114 8.69 -5.94 6.92
C CYS A 114 7.51 -6.79 6.42
N TYR A 115 6.29 -6.43 6.80
CA TYR A 115 5.08 -7.08 6.33
C TYR A 115 4.96 -6.99 4.79
N MET A 116 5.06 -5.79 4.22
CA MET A 116 4.96 -5.57 2.78
C MET A 116 6.07 -6.29 1.99
N GLU A 117 7.31 -6.28 2.50
CA GLU A 117 8.44 -7.03 1.91
C GLU A 117 8.18 -8.53 1.93
N SER A 118 7.60 -9.05 3.03
CA SER A 118 7.33 -10.48 3.17
C SER A 118 6.25 -11.00 2.21
N LEU A 119 5.39 -10.13 1.65
CA LEU A 119 4.45 -10.52 0.60
C LEU A 119 5.15 -10.78 -0.75
N CYS A 120 6.40 -10.36 -0.92
CA CYS A 120 7.17 -10.46 -2.16
C CYS A 120 8.49 -11.24 -1.97
N SER A 121 8.70 -11.88 -0.82
CA SER A 121 9.99 -12.47 -0.45
C SER A 121 10.40 -13.65 -1.33
N ASN A 122 9.43 -14.40 -1.86
CA ASN A 122 9.64 -15.60 -2.67
C ASN A 122 9.53 -15.35 -4.18
N LEU A 123 9.50 -14.10 -4.66
CA LEU A 123 9.39 -13.77 -6.09
C LEU A 123 10.39 -14.55 -6.96
N ARG A 124 11.66 -14.63 -6.50
CA ARG A 124 12.74 -15.33 -7.22
C ARG A 124 12.43 -16.81 -7.48
N SER A 125 11.84 -17.50 -6.51
CA SER A 125 11.49 -18.94 -6.63
C SER A 125 10.39 -19.20 -7.67
N HIS A 126 9.66 -18.16 -8.06
CA HIS A 126 8.59 -18.23 -9.07
C HIS A 126 8.95 -17.45 -10.34
N THR A 127 10.22 -17.13 -10.53
CA THR A 127 10.73 -16.42 -11.71
C THR A 127 11.55 -17.37 -12.57
N ILE A 128 11.29 -17.42 -13.86
CA ILE A 128 12.12 -18.10 -14.85
C ILE A 128 13.01 -17.06 -15.51
N THR A 129 14.32 -17.29 -15.56
CA THR A 129 15.26 -16.45 -16.32
C THR A 129 15.67 -17.19 -17.58
N ASN A 130 15.29 -16.65 -18.73
CA ASN A 130 15.71 -17.15 -20.03
C ASN A 130 16.97 -16.42 -20.51
N ILE A 131 17.96 -17.15 -21.02
CA ILE A 131 19.19 -16.60 -21.59
C ILE A 131 19.05 -16.66 -23.11
N GLN A 132 19.00 -15.50 -23.74
CA GLN A 132 18.89 -15.35 -25.18
C GLN A 132 20.24 -15.58 -25.88
N ALA A 133 20.21 -15.81 -27.20
CA ALA A 133 21.41 -16.11 -28.00
C ALA A 133 22.45 -14.98 -28.02
N ASN A 134 22.04 -13.75 -27.75
CA ASN A 134 22.90 -12.57 -27.62
C ASN A 134 23.43 -12.35 -26.18
N ASN A 135 23.23 -13.33 -25.29
CA ASN A 135 23.57 -13.26 -23.87
C ASN A 135 22.70 -12.29 -23.05
N ASP A 136 21.60 -11.78 -23.61
CA ASP A 136 20.58 -11.04 -22.85
C ASP A 136 19.80 -12.00 -21.96
N LYS A 137 19.55 -11.58 -20.72
CA LYS A 137 18.70 -12.32 -19.79
C LYS A 137 17.36 -11.64 -19.70
N VAL A 138 16.27 -12.42 -19.77
CA VAL A 138 14.92 -11.95 -19.52
C VAL A 138 14.30 -12.80 -18.43
N SER A 139 13.92 -12.16 -17.33
CA SER A 139 13.24 -12.79 -16.21
C SER A 139 11.72 -12.62 -16.34
N LEU A 140 10.98 -13.72 -16.18
CA LEU A 140 9.53 -13.76 -16.25
C LEU A 140 8.94 -14.37 -14.98
N LEU A 141 8.07 -13.62 -14.30
CA LEU A 141 7.35 -14.09 -13.13
C LEU A 141 6.18 -15.01 -13.54
N LEU A 142 6.17 -16.23 -13.01
CA LEU A 142 5.04 -17.14 -13.11
C LEU A 142 3.97 -16.76 -12.07
N LYS A 143 3.08 -15.83 -12.42
CA LYS A 143 2.06 -15.28 -11.50
C LYS A 143 1.23 -16.35 -10.79
N GLU A 144 0.70 -17.34 -11.50
CA GLU A 144 -0.12 -18.41 -10.89
C GLU A 144 0.68 -19.24 -9.89
N SER A 145 1.92 -19.61 -10.24
CA SER A 145 2.82 -20.33 -9.32
C SER A 145 3.10 -19.50 -8.06
N PHE A 146 3.33 -18.19 -8.22
CA PHE A 146 3.53 -17.27 -7.11
C PHE A 146 2.27 -17.16 -6.23
N ILE A 147 1.08 -17.02 -6.81
CA ILE A 147 -0.20 -16.98 -6.06
C ILE A 147 -0.43 -18.30 -5.30
N ASP A 148 -0.16 -19.44 -5.93
CA ASP A 148 -0.40 -20.75 -5.33
C ASP A 148 0.55 -21.09 -4.17
N SER A 149 1.68 -20.37 -4.08
CA SER A 149 2.59 -20.45 -2.92
C SER A 149 1.96 -19.93 -1.61
N PHE A 150 0.89 -19.14 -1.69
CA PHE A 150 0.19 -18.61 -0.52
C PHE A 150 -0.92 -19.57 -0.02
N PRO A 151 -1.24 -19.54 1.30
CA PRO A 151 -2.37 -20.27 1.84
C PRO A 151 -3.67 -19.93 1.11
N ALA A 152 -4.55 -20.93 0.91
CA ALA A 152 -5.79 -20.78 0.14
C ALA A 152 -6.67 -19.59 0.58
N LYS A 153 -6.69 -19.29 1.89
CA LYS A 153 -7.41 -18.13 2.48
C LYS A 153 -6.87 -16.77 2.02
N ASP A 154 -5.59 -16.68 1.67
CA ASP A 154 -4.90 -15.43 1.32
C ASP A 154 -4.85 -15.22 -0.20
N ARG A 155 -5.04 -16.28 -0.99
CA ARG A 155 -5.04 -16.24 -2.47
C ARG A 155 -6.02 -15.24 -3.09
N PRO A 156 -7.25 -15.02 -2.58
CA PRO A 156 -8.15 -14.01 -3.13
C PRO A 156 -7.55 -12.61 -3.14
N PHE A 157 -6.82 -12.23 -2.08
CA PHE A 157 -6.08 -10.98 -2.04
C PHE A 157 -4.91 -11.00 -3.03
N MET A 158 -4.12 -12.07 -3.02
CA MET A 158 -2.93 -12.17 -3.88
C MET A 158 -3.27 -12.07 -5.37
N LYS A 159 -4.39 -12.65 -5.81
CA LYS A 159 -4.91 -12.51 -7.18
C LYS A 159 -5.12 -11.05 -7.57
N LEU A 160 -5.76 -10.25 -6.70
CA LEU A 160 -5.96 -8.83 -6.95
C LEU A 160 -4.65 -8.05 -6.86
N PHE A 161 -3.77 -8.43 -5.93
CA PHE A 161 -2.53 -7.74 -5.64
C PHE A 161 -1.50 -7.84 -6.77
N VAL A 162 -1.34 -9.02 -7.39
CA VAL A 162 -0.38 -9.20 -8.50
C VAL A 162 -0.76 -8.46 -9.78
N ASP A 163 -2.00 -7.99 -9.87
CA ASP A 163 -2.51 -7.19 -10.99
C ASP A 163 -2.44 -5.68 -10.71
N THR A 164 -1.93 -5.29 -9.54
CA THR A 164 -1.71 -3.87 -9.24
C THR A 164 -0.47 -3.33 -9.98
N GLN A 165 -0.55 -2.04 -10.33
CA GLN A 165 0.62 -1.32 -10.85
C GLN A 165 1.78 -1.28 -9.83
N LEU A 166 1.44 -1.18 -8.54
CA LEU A 166 2.41 -1.19 -7.44
C LEU A 166 3.25 -2.47 -7.44
N PHE A 167 2.59 -3.62 -7.55
CA PHE A 167 3.26 -4.90 -7.60
C PHE A 167 4.12 -5.02 -8.86
N SER A 168 3.56 -4.68 -10.02
CA SER A 168 4.26 -4.77 -11.31
C SER A 168 5.58 -3.99 -11.30
N VAL A 169 5.56 -2.74 -10.84
CA VAL A 169 6.79 -1.91 -10.74
C VAL A 169 7.82 -2.53 -9.81
N LEU A 170 7.41 -3.05 -8.64
CA LEU A 170 8.35 -3.69 -7.73
C LEU A 170 8.89 -5.00 -8.32
N SER A 171 8.02 -5.86 -8.87
CA SER A 171 8.43 -7.15 -9.43
C SER A 171 9.41 -6.95 -10.59
N ASP A 172 9.15 -5.99 -11.48
CA ASP A 172 10.03 -5.70 -12.62
C ASP A 172 11.40 -5.21 -12.16
N SER A 173 11.43 -4.33 -11.16
CA SER A 173 12.68 -3.88 -10.53
C SER A 173 13.47 -5.05 -9.92
N ARG A 174 12.79 -5.99 -9.25
CA ARG A 174 13.44 -7.18 -8.68
C ARG A 174 13.92 -8.15 -9.77
N MET A 175 13.11 -8.38 -10.81
CA MET A 175 13.47 -9.25 -11.93
C MET A 175 14.69 -8.71 -12.69
N SER A 176 14.74 -7.40 -12.94
CA SER A 176 15.92 -6.75 -13.54
C SER A 176 17.18 -6.94 -12.69
N SER A 177 17.06 -6.99 -11.36
CA SER A 177 18.21 -7.30 -10.51
C SER A 177 18.72 -8.74 -10.70
N TYR A 178 17.82 -9.71 -10.95
CA TYR A 178 18.18 -11.11 -11.19
C TYR A 178 18.90 -11.30 -12.53
N GLU A 179 18.51 -10.53 -13.56
CA GLU A 179 19.17 -10.53 -14.87
C GLU A 179 20.64 -10.07 -14.75
N ASN A 180 20.88 -9.07 -13.89
CA ASN A 180 22.17 -8.44 -13.68
C ASN A 180 23.09 -9.16 -12.68
N GLU A 181 22.61 -10.21 -12.00
CA GLU A 181 23.47 -11.03 -11.13
C GLU A 181 24.51 -11.80 -11.97
N LYS A 182 25.78 -11.70 -11.57
CA LYS A 182 26.87 -12.53 -12.11
C LYS A 182 26.70 -13.94 -11.56
N ALA A 183 26.73 -14.93 -12.46
CA ALA A 183 26.75 -16.35 -12.11
C ALA A 183 28.04 -16.72 -11.36
#